data_AF-A0A7S3GPN6-F1
#
_entry.id   AF-A0A7S3GPN6-F1
#
_cell.length_a   1.000
_cell.length_b   1.000
_cell.length_c   1.000
_cell.angle_alpha   90.00
_cell.angle_beta   90.00
_cell.angle_gamma   90.00
#
_symmetry.space_group_name_H-M   'P 1'
#
loop_
_entity.id
_entity.type
_entity.pdbx_description
1 polymer ?
#
loop_
_entity_poly.entity_id
_entity_poly.type
_entity_poly.pdbx_seq_one_letter_code
_entity_poly.pdbx_strand_id
1 'polypeptide(L)'
;RVVGLIEERGHKRYTMECELAPTSDEGEVTLRWTTSKRLTHLRRHLHNVVKKQLGEKTYELRFASTPFAHRIALRGTTARLDAWCQTLTTGIQEGVLTPVSAARALLFLDLPCDSQVLIFEGSPQADSVEGAVGADWV
;
A
#
# COMPACT_ATOMS: atom_id res chain seq x y z
N ARG A 1 0.98 0.36 -3.09
CA ARG A 1 1.30 0.34 -4.53
C ARG A 1 0.05 -0.02 -5.34
N VAL A 2 -0.18 0.59 -6.49
CA VAL A 2 -1.26 0.21 -7.42
C VAL A 2 -0.69 -0.74 -8.48
N VAL A 3 -1.17 -1.98 -8.51
CA VAL A 3 -0.56 -3.06 -9.31
C VAL A 3 -1.31 -3.38 -10.59
N GLY A 4 -2.59 -3.02 -10.68
CA GLY A 4 -3.37 -3.39 -11.85
C GLY A 4 -4.75 -2.77 -11.93
N LEU A 5 -5.44 -3.12 -13.02
CA LEU A 5 -6.81 -2.75 -13.31
C LEU A 5 -7.56 -4.01 -13.70
N ILE A 6 -8.58 -4.36 -12.94
CA ILE A 6 -9.45 -5.50 -13.21
C ILE A 6 -10.86 -5.03 -13.56
N GLU A 7 -11.60 -5.84 -14.29
CA GLU A 7 -13.04 -5.66 -14.49
C GLU A 7 -13.80 -6.65 -13.61
N GLU A 8 -14.67 -6.14 -12.76
CA GLU A 8 -15.49 -6.93 -11.84
C GLU A 8 -16.93 -6.42 -11.90
N ARG A 9 -17.89 -7.32 -12.20
CA ARG A 9 -19.33 -6.99 -12.32
C ARG A 9 -19.62 -5.79 -13.25
N GLY A 10 -18.91 -5.71 -14.38
CA GLY A 10 -19.05 -4.61 -15.35
C GLY A 10 -18.46 -3.27 -14.89
N HIS A 11 -17.61 -3.28 -13.86
CA HIS A 11 -16.95 -2.09 -13.34
C HIS A 11 -15.44 -2.26 -13.26
N LYS A 12 -14.72 -1.22 -13.71
CA LYS A 12 -13.25 -1.15 -13.59
C LYS A 12 -12.85 -0.85 -12.15
N ARG A 13 -11.94 -1.65 -11.60
CA ARG A 13 -11.38 -1.51 -10.24
C ARG A 13 -9.86 -1.53 -10.30
N TYR A 14 -9.24 -0.68 -9.50
CA TYR A 14 -7.79 -0.63 -9.34
C TYR A 14 -7.39 -1.54 -8.20
N THR A 15 -6.51 -2.50 -8.49
CA THR A 15 -5.94 -3.42 -7.51
C THR A 15 -4.74 -2.74 -6.86
N MET A 16 -4.70 -2.78 -5.53
CA MET A 16 -3.72 -2.11 -4.71
C MET A 16 -3.14 -3.10 -3.71
N GLU A 17 -1.83 -3.19 -3.69
CA GLU A 17 -1.07 -3.85 -2.62
C GLU A 17 -0.78 -2.82 -1.52
N CYS A 18 -1.12 -3.18 -0.30
CA CYS A 18 -0.95 -2.35 0.88
C CYS A 18 -0.03 -3.07 1.87
N GLU A 19 0.75 -2.28 2.57
CA GLU A 19 1.71 -2.73 3.57
C GLU A 19 1.66 -1.77 4.76
N LEU A 20 1.61 -2.32 5.96
CA LEU A 20 1.72 -1.57 7.21
C LEU A 20 2.83 -2.24 8.03
N ALA A 21 3.96 -1.55 8.13
CA ALA A 21 5.09 -2.00 8.90
C ALA A 21 5.07 -1.37 10.31
N PRO A 22 5.47 -2.13 11.33
CA PRO A 22 5.67 -1.58 12.67
C PRO A 22 6.78 -0.54 12.68
N THR A 23 6.77 0.34 13.68
CA THR A 23 7.82 1.37 13.84
C THR A 23 9.03 0.83 14.61
N SER A 24 8.87 -0.30 15.32
CA SER A 24 9.93 -1.00 16.07
C SER A 24 10.17 -2.39 15.49
N ASP A 25 11.43 -2.84 15.54
CA ASP A 25 11.85 -4.17 15.08
C ASP A 25 11.60 -5.28 16.12
N GLU A 26 11.10 -4.94 17.32
CA GLU A 26 10.85 -5.93 18.38
C GLU A 26 9.57 -6.73 18.15
N GLY A 27 9.67 -7.81 17.37
CA GLY A 27 8.67 -8.89 17.33
C GLY A 27 7.32 -8.54 16.68
N GLU A 28 7.18 -7.36 16.09
CA GLU A 28 5.96 -6.95 15.39
C GLU A 28 5.96 -7.42 13.93
N VAL A 29 4.79 -7.89 13.46
CA VAL A 29 4.64 -8.44 12.11
C VAL A 29 4.22 -7.34 11.14
N THR A 30 4.87 -7.30 9.98
CA THR A 30 4.43 -6.43 8.87
C THR A 30 3.15 -6.99 8.24
N LEU A 31 2.09 -6.19 8.22
CA LEU A 31 0.82 -6.57 7.59
C LEU A 31 0.86 -6.26 6.09
N ARG A 32 0.55 -7.25 5.25
CA ARG A 32 0.44 -7.10 3.81
C ARG A 32 -0.90 -7.62 3.33
N TRP A 33 -1.59 -6.84 2.52
CA TRP A 33 -2.88 -7.24 1.96
C TRP A 33 -3.12 -6.60 0.60
N THR A 34 -4.08 -7.16 -0.14
CA THR A 34 -4.51 -6.61 -1.42
C THR A 34 -5.97 -6.17 -1.32
N THR A 35 -6.26 -4.98 -1.85
CA THR A 35 -7.62 -4.47 -2.00
C THR A 35 -7.87 -4.07 -3.45
N SER A 36 -9.14 -3.98 -3.85
CA SER A 36 -9.53 -3.47 -5.16
C SER A 36 -10.63 -2.42 -5.03
N LYS A 37 -10.40 -1.20 -5.53
CA LYS A 37 -11.35 -0.07 -5.40
C LYS A 37 -11.70 0.57 -6.74
N ARG A 38 -12.93 1.05 -6.86
CA ARG A 38 -13.32 1.90 -8.00
C ARG A 38 -12.66 3.27 -7.86
N LEU A 39 -12.27 3.87 -8.98
CA LEU A 39 -11.69 5.23 -9.00
C LEU A 39 -12.62 6.28 -8.38
N THR A 40 -13.94 6.12 -8.55
CA THR A 40 -14.93 6.99 -7.93
C THR A 40 -14.91 6.89 -6.41
N HIS A 41 -14.74 5.69 -5.86
CA HIS A 41 -14.65 5.47 -4.42
C HIS A 41 -13.32 6.01 -3.86
N LEU A 42 -12.20 5.74 -4.55
CA LEU A 42 -10.89 6.32 -4.20
C LEU A 42 -10.97 7.85 -4.18
N ARG A 43 -11.62 8.46 -5.17
CA ARG A 43 -11.78 9.92 -5.20
C ARG A 43 -12.60 10.43 -4.01
N ARG A 44 -13.77 9.84 -3.77
CA ARG A 44 -14.73 10.34 -2.78
C ARG A 44 -14.27 10.11 -1.35
N HIS A 45 -13.76 8.92 -1.06
CA HIS A 45 -13.54 8.46 0.33
C HIS A 45 -12.09 8.56 0.79
N LEU A 46 -11.14 8.64 -0.15
CA LEU A 46 -9.72 8.77 0.17
C LEU A 46 -9.20 10.16 -0.22
N HIS A 47 -9.14 10.46 -1.52
CA HIS A 47 -8.59 11.71 -2.03
C HIS A 47 -9.26 12.96 -1.44
N ASN A 48 -10.59 13.07 -1.52
CA ASN A 48 -11.29 14.26 -1.05
C ASN A 48 -11.15 14.45 0.46
N VAL A 49 -11.07 13.35 1.22
CA VAL A 49 -10.89 13.38 2.67
C VAL A 49 -9.49 13.89 3.01
N VAL A 50 -8.45 13.32 2.37
CA VAL A 50 -7.06 13.76 2.52
C VAL A 50 -6.91 15.23 2.16
N LYS A 51 -7.43 15.65 1.00
CA LYS A 51 -7.39 17.04 0.55
C LYS A 51 -8.06 17.99 1.54
N LYS A 52 -9.25 17.63 2.04
CA LYS A 52 -9.98 18.44 3.03
C LYS A 52 -9.20 18.57 4.34
N GLN A 53 -8.55 17.50 4.80
CA GLN A 53 -7.84 17.49 6.08
C GLN A 53 -6.51 18.24 6.05
N LEU A 54 -5.76 18.14 4.94
CA LEU A 54 -4.52 18.89 4.77
C LEU A 54 -4.78 20.39 4.52
N GLY A 55 -5.95 20.73 3.98
CA GLY A 55 -6.24 22.06 3.47
C GLY A 55 -5.58 22.32 2.11
N GLU A 56 -6.08 23.31 1.38
CA GLU A 56 -5.70 23.54 -0.03
C GLU A 56 -4.19 23.78 -0.19
N LYS A 57 -3.61 24.70 0.58
CA LYS A 57 -2.20 25.09 0.46
C LYS A 57 -1.25 23.92 0.71
N THR A 58 -1.46 23.18 1.79
CA THR A 58 -0.62 22.03 2.15
C THR A 58 -0.79 20.89 1.15
N TYR A 59 -2.02 20.66 0.69
CA TYR A 59 -2.30 19.64 -0.32
C TYR A 59 -1.59 19.97 -1.64
N GLU A 60 -1.72 21.20 -2.14
CA GLU A 60 -1.03 21.65 -3.35
C GLU A 60 0.48 21.51 -3.23
N LEU A 61 1.07 21.96 -2.12
CA LEU A 61 2.51 21.84 -1.88
C LEU A 61 3.00 20.40 -1.94
N ARG A 62 2.24 19.45 -1.38
CA ARG A 62 2.65 18.04 -1.28
C ARG A 62 2.33 17.22 -2.52
N PHE A 63 1.20 17.49 -3.19
CA PHE A 63 0.69 16.69 -4.30
C PHE A 63 0.81 17.36 -5.68
N ALA A 64 1.51 18.51 -5.77
CA ALA A 64 1.72 19.22 -7.05
C ALA A 64 2.37 18.32 -8.13
N SER A 65 3.38 17.54 -7.75
CA SER A 65 4.09 16.64 -8.66
C SER A 65 3.37 15.32 -8.92
N THR A 66 2.44 14.95 -8.04
CA THR A 66 1.71 13.67 -8.06
C THR A 66 0.19 13.89 -7.99
N PRO A 67 -0.41 14.61 -8.95
CA PRO A 67 -1.84 14.93 -8.89
C PRO A 67 -2.70 13.66 -8.98
N PHE A 68 -3.84 13.68 -8.27
CA PHE A 68 -4.76 12.55 -8.32
C PHE A 68 -5.26 12.29 -9.75
N ALA A 69 -5.44 11.01 -10.08
CA ALA A 69 -5.90 10.60 -11.40
C ALA A 69 -7.20 11.29 -11.85
N HIS A 70 -7.32 11.57 -13.15
CA HIS A 70 -8.52 12.17 -13.74
C HIS A 70 -9.70 11.20 -13.83
N ARG A 71 -10.90 11.70 -14.15
CA ARG A 71 -12.11 10.88 -14.33
C ARG A 71 -12.05 9.99 -15.57
N ILE A 72 -11.33 10.42 -16.59
CA ILE A 72 -11.23 9.72 -17.87
C ILE A 72 -10.11 8.70 -17.76
N ALA A 73 -10.43 7.41 -17.93
CA ALA A 73 -9.48 6.31 -17.85
C ALA A 73 -8.57 6.26 -19.10
N LEU A 74 -7.79 7.32 -19.31
CA LEU A 74 -6.72 7.35 -20.30
C LEU A 74 -5.56 6.45 -19.84
N ARG A 75 -4.73 6.02 -20.80
CA ARG A 75 -3.45 5.36 -20.54
C ARG A 75 -2.67 6.18 -19.50
N GLY A 76 -2.15 5.51 -18.47
CA GLY A 76 -1.41 6.14 -17.37
C GLY A 76 -2.21 6.43 -16.10
N THR A 77 -3.52 6.12 -16.06
CA THR A 77 -4.31 6.28 -14.83
C THR A 77 -3.73 5.49 -13.65
N THR A 78 -3.30 4.25 -13.89
CA THR A 78 -2.65 3.40 -12.88
C THR A 78 -1.36 4.04 -12.35
N ALA A 79 -0.48 4.54 -13.22
CA ALA A 79 0.77 5.17 -12.82
C ALA A 79 0.55 6.45 -11.99
N ARG A 80 -0.43 7.28 -12.36
CA ARG A 80 -0.79 8.47 -11.57
C ARG A 80 -1.37 8.12 -10.22
N LEU A 81 -2.23 7.10 -10.15
CA LEU A 81 -2.75 6.63 -8.86
C LEU A 81 -1.64 6.07 -7.98
N ASP A 82 -0.69 5.32 -8.55
CA ASP A 82 0.45 4.78 -7.81
C ASP A 82 1.31 5.91 -7.24
N ALA A 83 1.71 6.87 -8.07
CA ALA A 83 2.48 8.04 -7.64
C ALA A 83 1.74 8.84 -6.54
N TRP A 84 0.43 9.05 -6.69
CA TRP A 84 -0.37 9.72 -5.66
C TRP A 84 -0.40 8.92 -4.34
N CYS A 85 -0.55 7.59 -4.41
CA CYS A 85 -0.53 6.73 -3.22
C CYS A 85 0.83 6.74 -2.53
N GLN A 86 1.93 6.77 -3.28
CA GLN A 86 3.28 6.90 -2.71
C GLN A 86 3.43 8.21 -1.95
N THR A 87 2.99 9.34 -2.51
CA THR A 87 2.99 10.63 -1.81
C THR A 87 2.13 10.61 -0.54
N LEU A 88 0.97 9.93 -0.58
CA LEU A 88 0.15 9.74 0.62
C LEU A 88 0.90 8.94 1.69
N THR A 89 1.56 7.83 1.32
CA THR A 89 2.35 7.02 2.25
C THR A 89 3.46 7.86 2.90
N THR A 90 4.22 8.62 2.11
CA THR A 90 5.25 9.52 2.64
C THR A 90 4.65 10.55 3.59
N GLY A 91 3.51 11.15 3.26
CA GLY A 91 2.82 12.11 4.14
C GLY A 91 2.32 11.49 5.45
N ILE A 92 1.94 10.21 5.45
CA ILE A 92 1.59 9.48 6.68
C ILE A 92 2.84 9.23 7.52
N GLN A 93 3.93 8.76 6.91
CA GLN A 93 5.20 8.48 7.58
C GLN A 93 5.83 9.74 8.19
N GLU A 94 5.71 10.89 7.52
CA GLU A 94 6.18 12.19 8.03
C GLU A 94 5.25 12.82 9.09
N GLY A 95 4.13 12.17 9.43
CA GLY A 95 3.16 12.71 10.40
C GLY A 95 2.38 13.94 9.91
N VAL A 96 2.38 14.20 8.60
CA VAL A 96 1.65 15.33 7.99
C VAL A 96 0.14 15.11 8.08
N LEU A 97 -0.29 13.84 8.00
CA LEU A 97 -1.68 13.46 8.26
C LEU A 97 -1.88 13.12 9.74
N THR A 98 -3.00 13.57 10.31
CA THR A 98 -3.36 13.18 11.68
C THR A 98 -3.55 11.67 11.80
N PRO A 99 -3.31 11.05 12.97
CA PRO A 99 -3.52 9.61 13.17
C PRO A 99 -4.94 9.14 12.79
N VAL A 100 -5.95 9.97 13.06
CA VAL A 100 -7.36 9.69 12.69
C VAL A 100 -7.54 9.65 11.17
N SER A 101 -6.85 10.53 10.45
CA SER A 101 -6.85 10.55 8.98
C SER A 101 -6.20 9.30 8.40
N ALA A 102 -5.03 8.94 8.90
CA ALA A 102 -4.29 7.75 8.47
C ALA A 102 -5.12 6.48 8.74
N ALA A 103 -5.70 6.35 9.94
CA ALA A 103 -6.58 5.23 10.27
C ALA A 103 -7.79 5.12 9.33
N ARG A 104 -8.45 6.24 9.01
CA ARG A 104 -9.57 6.24 8.04
C ARG A 104 -9.13 5.83 6.63
N ALA A 105 -7.94 6.25 6.19
CA ALA A 105 -7.38 5.83 4.91
C ALA A 105 -7.13 4.32 4.89
N LEU A 106 -6.50 3.78 5.95
CA LEU A 106 -6.22 2.36 6.10
C LEU A 106 -7.51 1.52 6.15
N LEU A 107 -8.51 1.94 6.93
CA LEU A 107 -9.82 1.27 6.99
C LEU A 107 -10.52 1.29 5.63
N PHE A 108 -10.47 2.42 4.91
CA PHE A 108 -11.01 2.47 3.55
C PHE A 108 -10.27 1.50 2.62
N LEU A 109 -8.97 1.31 2.80
CA LEU A 109 -8.16 0.35 2.06
C LEU A 109 -8.30 -1.09 2.54
N ASP A 110 -9.33 -1.40 3.33
CA ASP A 110 -9.62 -2.73 3.86
C ASP A 110 -8.47 -3.29 4.72
N LEU A 111 -7.87 -2.43 5.56
CA LEU A 111 -6.93 -2.88 6.59
C LEU A 111 -7.53 -4.10 7.32
N PRO A 112 -6.82 -5.24 7.36
CA PRO A 112 -7.27 -6.40 8.09
C PRO A 112 -7.50 -6.02 9.56
N CYS A 113 -8.74 -6.14 10.03
CA CYS A 113 -9.05 -6.07 11.45
C CYS A 113 -8.97 -7.51 11.96
N ASP A 114 -8.07 -7.76 12.91
CA ASP A 114 -7.56 -9.10 13.22
C ASP A 114 -8.60 -10.21 13.38
N SER A 115 -8.34 -11.30 12.66
CA SER A 115 -8.62 -12.71 13.01
C SER A 115 -7.88 -13.69 12.08
N GLN A 116 -7.24 -13.21 11.01
CA GLN A 116 -6.49 -14.06 10.06
C GLN A 116 -5.24 -13.30 9.58
N VAL A 117 -4.27 -13.07 10.47
CA VAL A 117 -2.91 -12.70 10.02
C VAL A 117 -2.35 -13.93 9.33
N LEU A 118 -2.39 -13.95 7.99
CA LEU A 118 -1.61 -14.91 7.22
C LEU A 118 -0.15 -14.47 7.33
N ILE A 119 0.57 -15.08 8.26
CA ILE A 119 2.01 -14.99 8.37
C ILE A 119 2.57 -15.54 7.05
N PHE A 120 3.09 -14.66 6.19
CA PHE A 120 3.90 -15.08 5.07
C PHE A 120 5.30 -15.38 5.62
N GLU A 121 5.48 -16.57 6.18
CA GLU A 121 6.82 -17.06 6.47
C GLU A 121 7.56 -17.16 5.14
N GLY A 122 8.60 -16.34 5.00
CA GLY A 122 9.48 -16.41 3.84
C GLY A 122 9.98 -17.84 3.69
N SER A 123 9.82 -18.39 2.49
CA SER A 123 10.42 -19.68 2.13
C SER A 123 11.89 -19.71 2.55
N PRO A 124 12.34 -20.70 3.34
CA PRO A 124 13.75 -20.92 3.53
C PRO A 124 14.36 -21.29 2.18
N GLN A 125 15.25 -20.44 1.69
CA GLN A 125 16.12 -20.74 0.57
C GLN A 125 16.95 -21.98 0.96
N ALA A 126 16.81 -23.06 0.21
CA ALA A 126 17.61 -24.26 0.39
C ALA A 126 19.07 -23.94 0.02
N ASP A 127 19.90 -23.68 1.03
CA ASP A 127 21.35 -23.81 0.89
C ASP A 127 21.68 -25.31 0.81
N SER A 128 21.89 -25.78 -0.42
CA SER A 128 22.63 -27.01 -0.66
C SER A 128 24.09 -26.75 -0.33
N VAL A 129 24.56 -27.26 0.80
CA VAL A 129 25.99 -27.43 1.07
C VAL A 129 26.32 -28.90 0.82
N GLU A 130 26.91 -29.16 -0.34
CA GLU A 130 27.56 -30.43 -0.66
C GLU A 130 28.67 -30.71 0.36
N GLY A 131 28.54 -31.82 1.08
CA GLY A 131 29.56 -32.31 2.01
C GLY A 131 30.78 -32.85 1.25
N ALA A 132 31.89 -32.15 1.39
CA ALA A 132 33.21 -32.63 0.98
C ALA A 132 34.05 -32.97 2.23
N VAL A 133 34.39 -34.27 2.33
CA VAL A 133 35.66 -34.86 2.81
C VAL A 133 36.03 -34.79 4.30
N GLY A 134 36.14 -35.98 4.90
CA GLY A 134 37.07 -36.35 5.98
C GLY A 134 37.05 -37.89 6.10
N ALA A 135 38.03 -38.65 5.64
CA ALA A 135 39.43 -38.81 6.09
C ALA A 135 39.56 -39.24 7.57
N ASP A 136 40.06 -40.48 7.72
CA ASP A 136 40.77 -41.10 8.86
C ASP A 136 39.95 -41.53 10.11
N TRP A 137 40.16 -42.67 10.80
CA TRP A 137 41.26 -43.65 10.92
C TRP A 137 40.70 -45.03 11.32
N VAL A 138 41.18 -46.15 10.73
CA VAL A 138 41.74 -47.38 11.38
C VAL A 138 42.56 -48.15 10.35
#